data_AF-A0A8H9J153-F1
#
_entry.id   AF-A0A8H9J153-F1
#
_cell.length_a   1.000
_cell.length_b   1.000
_cell.length_c   1.000
_cell.angle_alpha   90.00
_cell.angle_beta   90.00
_cell.angle_gamma   90.00
#
_symmetry.space_group_name_H-M   'P 1'
#
loop_
_entity.id
_entity.type
_entity.pdbx_description
1 polymer ?
#
loop_
_entity_poly.entity_id
_entity_poly.type
_entity_poly.pdbx_seq_one_letter_code
_entity_poly.pdbx_strand_id
1 'polypeptide(L)'
;METESDQQAGSADILSSAAHAVSLAKLKTMDEKVRYACEALDQPSTSDVLAFLMTYGVVTNPKRERSSVAAQVKKWRAERGLGATGDIPRMTPTMLAELDAGRAADEAKADEAKVDEAEAEPVEEPEAAPVQVEEAAAEPVKVAEAAPVAEPEPAPAPAPVQTVQLKEITVPAKRATPEGSRGFYLVAFMSLLVSVDTSWRFFGEKLGITNVYERGAMFAVVEVALIACGFAMRAGIRSPHGKPGPARLILWALCAASGYMAFDLAGPVSGLARVTLGPVLGVVMLHLALGIELRHSRTSVSTWARVSRELKERCLSRLGLGDDERDALARTRDRAARRAAHLARASWITPFRKARLDRALRSANVAHDERMRSRLMAELAAVQHADELRRLDLASPWSDSLSNALKYLKR
;
A
#
# COMPACT_ATOMS: atom_id res chain seq x y z
N MET A 1 42.03 -19.73 12.07
CA MET A 1 42.11 -18.94 13.32
C MET A 1 40.80 -18.18 13.43
N GLU A 2 39.77 -18.87 13.93
CA GLU A 2 38.44 -18.31 14.23
C GLU A 2 38.13 -18.66 15.68
N THR A 3 38.87 -18.09 16.63
CA THR A 3 38.76 -18.49 18.03
C THR A 3 39.18 -17.33 18.92
N GLU A 4 38.22 -16.49 19.31
CA GLU A 4 38.11 -15.81 20.61
C GLU A 4 37.01 -14.73 20.55
N SER A 5 36.91 -13.97 19.44
CA SER A 5 35.90 -12.90 19.29
C SER A 5 34.46 -13.43 19.22
N ASP A 6 34.21 -14.52 18.48
CA ASP A 6 32.86 -15.09 18.35
C ASP A 6 32.40 -15.81 19.63
N GLN A 7 33.34 -16.32 20.41
CA GLN A 7 33.05 -16.98 21.69
C GLN A 7 32.67 -15.95 22.76
N GLN A 8 33.24 -14.75 22.69
CA GLN A 8 32.94 -13.65 23.61
C GLN A 8 31.57 -13.01 23.33
N ALA A 9 31.18 -12.85 22.06
CA ALA A 9 29.84 -12.38 21.67
C ALA A 9 28.72 -13.31 22.13
N GLY A 10 28.88 -14.63 21.94
CA GLY A 10 27.90 -15.62 22.42
C GLY A 10 27.73 -15.64 23.94
N SER A 11 28.82 -15.44 24.69
CA SER A 11 28.75 -15.40 26.16
C SER A 11 28.05 -14.15 26.72
N ALA A 12 28.19 -12.99 26.06
CA ALA A 12 27.47 -11.76 26.43
C ALA A 12 25.96 -11.89 26.18
N ASP A 13 25.56 -12.49 25.06
CA ASP A 13 24.14 -12.74 24.74
C ASP A 13 23.49 -13.74 25.70
N ILE A 14 24.22 -14.77 26.13
CA ILE A 14 23.71 -15.76 27.11
C ILE A 14 23.55 -15.13 28.50
N LEU A 15 24.50 -14.29 28.95
CA LEU A 15 24.40 -13.58 30.23
C LEU A 15 23.27 -12.54 30.21
N SER A 16 23.07 -11.85 29.09
CA SER A 16 21.94 -10.95 28.87
C SER A 16 20.60 -11.71 28.96
N SER A 17 20.52 -12.89 28.33
CA SER A 17 19.33 -13.75 28.36
C SER A 17 18.95 -14.21 29.78
N ALA A 18 19.91 -14.68 30.57
CA ALA A 18 19.65 -15.10 31.95
C ALA A 18 19.20 -13.92 32.84
N ALA A 19 19.78 -12.73 32.65
CA ALA A 19 19.41 -11.53 33.40
C ALA A 19 17.97 -11.06 33.08
N HIS A 20 17.55 -11.16 31.82
CA HIS A 20 16.19 -10.87 31.41
C HIS A 20 15.17 -11.84 32.04
N ALA A 21 15.49 -13.14 32.08
CA ALA A 21 14.63 -14.14 32.72
C ALA A 21 14.40 -13.85 34.21
N VAL A 22 15.47 -13.52 34.95
CA VAL A 22 15.39 -13.18 36.39
C VAL A 22 14.59 -11.89 36.59
N SER A 23 14.79 -10.88 35.73
CA SER A 23 14.06 -9.62 35.80
C SER A 23 12.56 -9.83 35.55
N LEU A 24 12.20 -10.58 34.51
CA LEU A 24 10.82 -10.94 34.19
C LEU A 24 10.13 -11.77 35.29
N ALA A 25 10.89 -12.61 36.00
CA ALA A 25 10.36 -13.41 37.12
C ALA A 25 10.02 -12.54 38.36
N LYS A 26 10.72 -11.41 38.56
CA LYS A 26 10.45 -10.48 39.67
C LYS A 26 9.20 -9.64 39.47
N LEU A 27 8.81 -9.39 38.22
CA LEU A 27 7.65 -8.57 37.86
C LEU A 27 6.36 -9.37 38.05
N LYS A 28 5.37 -8.76 38.70
CA LYS A 28 4.15 -9.46 39.15
C LYS A 28 3.07 -9.42 38.10
N THR A 29 2.95 -8.29 37.40
CA THR A 29 1.87 -8.08 36.42
C THR A 29 2.36 -8.33 34.99
N MET A 30 1.48 -8.76 34.11
CA MET A 30 1.79 -8.83 32.67
C MET A 30 2.18 -7.45 32.13
N ASP A 31 1.56 -6.42 32.71
CA ASP A 31 1.78 -5.03 32.36
C ASP A 31 3.21 -4.55 32.55
N GLU A 32 3.79 -4.89 33.69
CA GLU A 32 5.20 -4.63 33.98
C GLU A 32 6.12 -5.39 33.04
N LYS A 33 5.81 -6.66 32.74
CA LYS A 33 6.63 -7.52 31.88
C LYS A 33 6.68 -7.01 30.44
N VAL A 34 5.55 -6.54 29.90
CA VAL A 34 5.48 -5.92 28.58
C VAL A 34 6.25 -4.60 28.55
N ARG A 35 6.11 -3.76 29.59
CA ARG A 35 6.89 -2.51 29.68
C ARG A 35 8.40 -2.78 29.72
N TYR A 36 8.83 -3.76 30.52
CA TYR A 36 10.23 -4.19 30.58
C TYR A 36 10.73 -4.69 29.22
N ALA A 37 9.93 -5.52 28.53
CA ALA A 37 10.26 -5.99 27.18
C ALA A 37 10.36 -4.84 26.17
N CYS A 38 9.51 -3.81 26.27
CA CYS A 38 9.63 -2.61 25.43
C CYS A 38 10.90 -1.81 25.70
N GLU A 39 11.38 -1.78 26.95
CA GLU A 39 12.61 -1.06 27.33
C GLU A 39 13.88 -1.82 26.93
N ALA A 40 13.82 -3.14 26.87
CA ALA A 40 14.92 -3.99 26.42
C ALA A 40 15.08 -4.02 24.88
N LEU A 41 14.08 -3.52 24.13
CA LEU A 41 14.09 -3.50 22.66
C LEU A 41 14.21 -2.04 22.16
N ASP A 42 15.10 -1.78 21.21
CA ASP A 42 15.31 -0.42 20.68
C ASP A 42 14.09 0.14 19.93
N GLN A 43 13.37 -0.73 19.19
CA GLN A 43 12.17 -0.36 18.42
C GLN A 43 11.07 -1.41 18.59
N PRO A 44 10.36 -1.44 19.74
CA PRO A 44 9.46 -2.53 20.05
C PRO A 44 8.23 -2.52 19.14
N SER A 45 8.15 -3.50 18.24
CA SER A 45 6.88 -3.88 17.63
C SER A 45 6.13 -4.88 18.52
N THR A 46 4.81 -4.97 18.34
CA THR A 46 3.99 -5.94 19.09
C THR A 46 4.43 -7.39 18.84
N SER A 47 4.90 -7.70 17.63
CA SER A 47 5.44 -9.03 17.32
C SER A 47 6.76 -9.30 18.05
N ASP A 48 7.63 -8.30 18.14
CA ASP A 48 8.95 -8.46 18.76
C ASP A 48 8.81 -8.63 20.27
N VAL A 49 7.94 -7.83 20.89
CA VAL A 49 7.62 -7.96 22.32
C VAL A 49 6.99 -9.32 22.62
N LEU A 50 6.08 -9.81 21.76
CA LEU A 50 5.54 -11.16 21.93
C LEU A 50 6.62 -12.23 21.78
N ALA A 51 7.48 -12.13 20.77
CA ALA A 51 8.57 -13.08 20.57
C ALA A 51 9.52 -13.09 21.78
N PHE A 52 9.90 -11.92 22.28
CA PHE A 52 10.71 -11.76 23.49
C PHE A 52 10.07 -12.45 24.69
N LEU A 53 8.79 -12.18 24.97
CA LEU A 53 8.08 -12.78 26.10
C LEU A 53 7.86 -14.30 25.94
N MET A 54 7.77 -14.80 24.71
CA MET A 54 7.68 -16.24 24.43
C MET A 54 9.02 -16.93 24.69
N THR A 55 10.14 -16.32 24.32
CA THR A 55 11.50 -16.84 24.59
C THR A 55 11.72 -17.11 26.07
N TYR A 56 11.15 -16.27 26.96
CA TYR A 56 11.25 -16.43 28.41
C TYR A 56 10.05 -17.14 29.06
N GLY A 57 9.16 -17.76 28.27
CA GLY A 57 8.04 -18.54 28.78
C GLY A 57 6.96 -17.71 29.50
N VAL A 58 6.96 -16.38 29.36
CA VAL A 58 5.94 -15.51 29.96
C VAL A 58 4.61 -15.62 29.20
N VAL A 59 4.68 -15.71 27.87
CA VAL A 59 3.52 -15.87 26.99
C VAL A 59 3.52 -17.29 26.43
N THR A 60 2.45 -18.05 26.69
CA THR A 60 2.30 -19.42 26.15
C THR A 60 1.42 -19.45 24.90
N ASN A 61 0.47 -18.51 24.78
CA ASN A 61 -0.42 -18.41 23.62
C ASN A 61 -0.43 -16.99 23.04
N PRO A 62 0.32 -16.74 21.95
CA PRO A 62 0.49 -15.39 21.43
C PRO A 62 -0.81 -14.86 20.83
N LYS A 63 -1.69 -15.73 20.32
CA LYS A 63 -2.96 -15.30 19.71
C LYS A 63 -3.92 -14.73 20.75
N ARG A 64 -3.96 -15.30 21.96
CA ARG A 64 -4.83 -14.85 23.05
C ARG A 64 -4.33 -13.54 23.65
N GLU A 65 -3.02 -13.42 23.84
CA GLU A 65 -2.41 -12.29 24.57
C GLU A 65 -2.08 -11.09 23.68
N ARG A 66 -2.09 -11.28 22.34
CA ARG A 66 -1.78 -10.22 21.37
C ARG A 66 -2.57 -8.93 21.57
N SER A 67 -3.86 -9.00 21.91
CA SER A 67 -4.69 -7.79 22.08
C SER A 67 -4.26 -6.97 23.30
N SER A 68 -3.98 -7.64 24.42
CA SER A 68 -3.49 -7.00 25.66
C SER A 68 -2.10 -6.41 25.44
N VAL A 69 -1.16 -7.20 24.93
CA VAL A 69 0.21 -6.74 24.63
C VAL A 69 0.20 -5.57 23.64
N ALA A 70 -0.61 -5.63 22.57
CA ALA A 70 -0.73 -4.54 21.61
C ALA A 70 -1.22 -3.23 22.25
N ALA A 71 -2.21 -3.29 23.15
CA ALA A 71 -2.73 -2.12 23.86
C ALA A 71 -1.64 -1.47 24.73
N GLN A 72 -0.83 -2.30 25.38
CA GLN A 72 0.25 -1.85 26.24
C GLN A 72 1.45 -1.29 25.50
N VAL A 73 1.90 -1.95 24.43
CA VAL A 73 2.96 -1.43 23.54
C VAL A 73 2.53 -0.09 22.97
N LYS A 74 1.26 0.04 22.56
CA LYS A 74 0.71 1.32 22.08
C LYS A 74 0.72 2.40 23.17
N LYS A 75 0.34 2.06 24.40
CA LYS A 75 0.39 2.98 25.54
C LYS A 75 1.82 3.45 25.83
N TRP A 76 2.77 2.52 25.93
CA TRP A 76 4.18 2.81 26.15
C TRP A 76 4.79 3.71 25.06
N ARG A 77 4.45 3.45 23.79
CA ARG A 77 4.90 4.30 22.66
C ARG A 77 4.33 5.70 22.71
N ALA A 78 3.04 5.83 23.06
CA ALA A 78 2.40 7.14 23.22
C ALA A 78 3.06 7.96 24.34
N GLU A 79 3.43 7.31 25.45
CA GLU A 79 4.16 7.95 26.57
C GLU A 79 5.54 8.46 26.14
N ARG A 80 6.21 7.81 25.18
CA ARG A 80 7.52 8.23 24.64
C ARG A 80 7.45 9.06 23.35
N GLY A 81 6.26 9.48 22.92
CA GLY A 81 6.08 10.25 21.69
C GLY A 81 6.46 9.49 20.39
N LEU A 82 6.58 8.16 20.46
CA LEU A 82 6.87 7.33 19.29
C LEU A 82 5.59 7.13 18.48
N GLY A 83 5.61 7.49 17.19
CA GLY A 83 4.51 7.24 16.23
C GLY A 83 4.17 5.75 16.11
N ALA A 84 3.10 5.38 15.39
CA ALA A 84 2.78 3.95 15.19
C ALA A 84 3.87 3.24 14.38
N THR A 85 4.02 1.91 14.48
CA THR A 85 4.99 1.18 13.63
C THR A 85 4.65 1.42 12.17
N GLY A 86 5.51 2.12 11.43
CA GLY A 86 5.28 2.51 10.04
C GLY A 86 4.91 4.00 9.84
N ASP A 87 4.67 4.76 10.91
CA ASP A 87 4.76 6.22 10.83
C ASP A 87 6.24 6.58 10.89
N ILE A 88 6.74 7.18 9.82
CA ILE A 88 8.05 7.84 9.78
C ILE A 88 8.15 8.73 11.03
N PRO A 89 9.28 8.75 11.77
CA PRO A 89 9.46 9.67 12.87
C PRO A 89 9.00 11.05 12.43
N ARG A 90 8.07 11.68 13.15
CA ARG A 90 7.70 13.06 12.87
C ARG A 90 8.99 13.86 12.95
N MET A 91 9.45 14.35 11.80
CA MET A 91 10.67 15.15 11.73
C MET A 91 10.52 16.27 12.74
N THR A 92 11.48 16.37 13.66
CA THR A 92 11.50 17.49 14.60
C THR A 92 11.65 18.78 13.80
N PRO A 93 11.20 19.93 14.32
CA PRO A 93 11.39 21.22 13.65
C PRO A 93 12.86 21.48 13.27
N THR A 94 13.80 20.93 14.05
CA THR A 94 15.24 20.99 13.77
C THR A 94 15.65 20.16 12.55
N MET A 95 15.14 18.93 12.41
CA MET A 95 15.42 18.08 11.25
C MET A 95 14.80 18.63 9.97
N LEU A 96 13.63 19.28 10.07
CA LEU A 96 13.04 20.00 8.94
C LEU A 96 13.91 21.18 8.51
N ALA A 97 14.41 21.97 9.47
CA ALA A 97 15.32 23.08 9.18
C ALA A 97 16.65 22.61 8.55
N GLU A 98 17.19 21.47 8.98
CA GLU A 98 18.39 20.88 8.37
C GLU A 98 18.14 20.39 6.93
N LEU A 99 16.98 19.77 6.67
CA LEU A 99 16.59 19.35 5.32
C LEU A 99 16.35 20.53 4.37
N ASP A 100 15.69 21.57 4.87
CA ASP A 100 15.46 22.79 4.09
C ASP A 100 16.79 23.52 3.79
N ALA A 101 17.72 23.54 4.75
CA ALA A 101 19.06 24.08 4.54
C ALA A 101 19.88 23.26 3.52
N GLY A 102 19.79 21.93 3.58
CA GLY A 102 20.43 21.05 2.59
C GLY A 102 19.89 21.26 1.19
N ARG A 103 18.57 21.41 1.05
CA ARG A 103 17.92 21.67 -0.24
C ARG A 103 18.32 23.02 -0.85
N ALA A 104 18.43 24.06 -0.02
CA ALA A 104 18.92 25.36 -0.46
C ALA A 104 20.39 25.31 -0.95
N ALA A 105 21.23 24.49 -0.31
CA ALA A 105 22.62 24.30 -0.74
C ALA A 105 22.74 23.52 -2.06
N ASP A 106 21.85 22.53 -2.28
CA ASP A 106 21.80 21.78 -3.53
C ASP A 106 21.26 22.62 -4.70
N GLU A 107 20.28 23.50 -4.43
CA GLU A 107 19.78 24.47 -5.42
C GLU A 107 20.86 25.49 -5.79
N ALA A 108 21.63 26.00 -4.83
CA ALA A 108 22.76 26.90 -5.11
C ALA A 108 23.85 26.25 -5.98
N LYS A 109 24.18 24.98 -5.73
CA LYS A 109 25.14 24.24 -6.56
C LYS A 109 24.62 23.94 -7.96
N ALA A 110 23.32 23.72 -8.11
CA ALA A 110 22.69 23.49 -9.41
C ALA A 110 22.68 24.76 -10.28
N ASP A 111 22.62 25.94 -9.66
CA ASP A 111 22.71 27.21 -10.37
C ASP A 111 24.16 27.58 -10.72
N GLU A 112 25.15 27.28 -9.87
CA GLU A 112 26.57 27.43 -10.24
C GLU A 112 26.96 26.55 -11.43
N ALA A 113 26.48 25.31 -11.47
CA ALA A 113 26.75 24.39 -12.59
C ALA A 113 26.16 24.83 -13.93
N LYS A 114 25.13 25.69 -13.94
CA LYS A 114 24.55 26.26 -15.16
C LYS A 114 25.30 27.48 -15.68
N VAL A 115 26.06 28.17 -14.82
CA VAL A 115 26.87 29.33 -15.23
C VAL A 115 28.12 28.86 -16.00
N ASP A 116 28.71 27.73 -15.61
CA ASP A 116 29.88 27.16 -16.31
C ASP A 116 29.54 26.55 -17.68
N GLU A 117 28.28 26.17 -17.94
CA GLU A 117 27.85 25.61 -19.24
C GLU A 117 27.48 26.70 -20.27
N ALA A 118 27.38 27.96 -19.85
CA ALA A 118 27.05 29.10 -20.71
C ALA A 118 28.28 29.83 -21.31
N GLU A 119 29.51 29.51 -20.89
CA GLU A 119 30.75 30.10 -21.44
C GLU A 119 31.38 29.31 -22.61
N ALA A 120 30.74 28.22 -23.05
CA ALA A 120 31.22 27.40 -24.16
C ALA A 120 30.26 27.40 -25.36
N GLU A 121 30.11 28.54 -26.04
CA GLU A 121 29.60 28.56 -27.42
C GLU A 121 30.72 28.81 -28.44
N PRO A 122 30.73 28.07 -29.56
CA PRO A 122 31.72 28.22 -30.62
C PRO A 122 31.38 29.38 -31.55
N VAL A 123 32.43 30.05 -32.01
CA VAL A 123 32.43 31.16 -32.97
C VAL A 123 31.85 30.73 -34.32
N GLU A 124 30.78 31.38 -34.78
CA GLU A 124 30.39 31.45 -36.19
C GLU A 124 30.28 32.91 -36.66
N GLU A 125 30.88 33.16 -37.83
CA GLU A 125 30.94 34.44 -38.56
C GLU A 125 29.62 34.78 -39.30
N PRO A 126 29.42 36.06 -39.70
CA PRO A 126 28.09 36.64 -39.91
C PRO A 126 27.71 36.86 -41.38
N GLU A 127 26.41 36.89 -41.70
CA GLU A 127 25.90 37.75 -42.78
C GLU A 127 24.39 38.08 -42.73
N ALA A 128 24.10 39.36 -42.98
CA ALA A 128 22.88 39.97 -43.54
C ALA A 128 21.62 40.23 -42.67
N ALA A 129 21.53 41.49 -42.20
CA ALA A 129 20.42 42.51 -42.24
C ALA A 129 18.97 42.04 -42.57
N PRO A 130 17.87 42.70 -42.05
CA PRO A 130 17.69 44.17 -42.12
C PRO A 130 16.86 44.90 -41.01
N VAL A 131 17.11 46.22 -40.92
CA VAL A 131 16.18 47.39 -40.79
C VAL A 131 15.14 47.46 -39.63
N GLN A 132 15.43 48.40 -38.70
CA GLN A 132 14.63 49.48 -38.04
C GLN A 132 13.12 49.30 -37.74
N VAL A 133 12.68 49.64 -36.51
CA VAL A 133 11.88 50.86 -36.16
C VAL A 133 12.04 51.18 -34.65
N GLU A 134 12.13 52.49 -34.36
CA GLU A 134 12.15 53.21 -33.06
C GLU A 134 10.99 52.89 -32.09
N GLU A 135 11.15 53.14 -30.78
CA GLU A 135 10.47 54.26 -30.08
C GLU A 135 10.87 54.30 -28.58
N ALA A 136 10.91 55.52 -28.04
CA ALA A 136 11.63 55.97 -26.86
C ALA A 136 10.86 55.86 -25.54
N ALA A 137 11.58 55.84 -24.40
CA ALA A 137 11.34 56.73 -23.26
C ALA A 137 12.47 56.62 -22.22
N ALA A 138 12.98 57.77 -21.80
CA ALA A 138 14.14 57.95 -20.92
C ALA A 138 13.74 58.36 -19.48
N GLU A 139 14.49 57.81 -18.50
CA GLU A 139 15.07 58.44 -17.30
C GLU A 139 14.20 59.04 -16.15
N PRO A 140 14.77 59.34 -14.94
CA PRO A 140 15.93 58.75 -14.24
C PRO A 140 15.78 58.56 -12.69
N VAL A 141 16.71 57.74 -12.16
CA VAL A 141 17.43 57.75 -10.86
C VAL A 141 17.05 58.76 -9.76
N LYS A 142 16.99 58.29 -8.48
CA LYS A 142 17.51 59.03 -7.32
C LYS A 142 18.01 58.12 -6.17
N VAL A 143 19.27 58.36 -5.81
CA VAL A 143 20.05 57.86 -4.66
C VAL A 143 19.69 58.64 -3.40
N ALA A 144 19.68 57.98 -2.22
CA ALA A 144 19.88 58.65 -0.94
C ALA A 144 20.48 57.67 0.08
N GLU A 145 21.73 57.96 0.47
CA GLU A 145 22.48 57.37 1.57
C GLU A 145 22.65 58.44 2.68
N ALA A 146 22.85 57.95 3.91
CA ALA A 146 23.55 58.55 5.06
C ALA A 146 22.70 58.93 6.30
N ALA A 147 23.19 58.37 7.41
CA ALA A 147 22.70 58.36 8.79
C ALA A 147 22.91 59.70 9.54
N PRO A 148 22.63 59.75 10.87
CA PRO A 148 23.76 59.57 11.79
C PRO A 148 23.47 58.83 13.13
N VAL A 149 24.58 58.61 13.82
CA VAL A 149 24.92 57.80 15.02
C VAL A 149 24.37 58.35 16.35
N ALA A 150 24.07 57.47 17.31
CA ALA A 150 24.21 57.74 18.76
C ALA A 150 24.51 56.46 19.57
N GLU A 151 25.32 56.64 20.62
CA GLU A 151 26.17 55.74 21.43
C GLU A 151 25.49 54.77 22.46
N PRO A 152 26.27 53.89 23.15
CA PRO A 152 25.81 52.65 23.78
C PRO A 152 25.74 52.59 25.33
N GLU A 153 25.27 51.42 25.81
CA GLU A 153 25.35 50.76 27.15
C GLU A 153 24.28 51.06 28.25
N PRO A 154 23.99 50.14 29.23
CA PRO A 154 24.57 48.82 29.53
C PRO A 154 23.54 47.66 29.77
N ALA A 155 24.08 46.48 30.13
CA ALA A 155 23.54 45.13 30.32
C ALA A 155 22.42 44.93 31.42
N PRO A 156 21.77 43.74 31.49
CA PRO A 156 20.39 43.57 31.95
C PRO A 156 20.22 43.18 33.43
N ALA A 157 19.10 43.61 34.04
CA ALA A 157 18.59 43.06 35.30
C ALA A 157 17.61 41.90 35.03
N PRO A 158 17.56 40.85 35.88
CA PRO A 158 16.78 39.64 35.62
C PRO A 158 15.27 39.85 35.84
N ALA A 159 14.48 39.54 34.81
CA ALA A 159 13.02 39.51 34.87
C ALA A 159 12.50 38.24 35.60
N PRO A 160 11.31 38.31 36.24
CA PRO A 160 10.86 37.35 37.24
C PRO A 160 10.38 36.01 36.66
N VAL A 161 10.50 34.98 37.50
CA VAL A 161 10.00 33.61 37.37
C VAL A 161 8.60 33.58 36.76
N GLN A 162 8.48 33.12 35.50
CA GLN A 162 7.19 32.79 34.91
C GLN A 162 6.72 31.44 35.44
N THR A 163 5.60 31.51 36.13
CA THR A 163 4.77 30.42 36.61
C THR A 163 4.46 29.43 35.48
N VAL A 164 4.67 28.14 35.79
CA VAL A 164 4.31 27.00 34.95
C VAL A 164 2.81 27.05 34.64
N GLN A 165 2.46 27.39 33.40
CA GLN A 165 1.09 27.25 32.92
C GLN A 165 0.77 25.77 32.74
N LEU A 166 -0.11 25.26 33.59
CA LEU A 166 -0.81 23.98 33.42
C LEU A 166 -1.60 24.03 32.11
N LYS A 167 -1.10 23.33 31.09
CA LYS A 167 -1.75 23.19 29.79
C LYS A 167 -3.04 22.40 29.96
N GLU A 168 -4.13 23.15 29.92
CA GLU A 168 -5.52 22.73 29.90
C GLU A 168 -5.74 21.57 28.92
N ILE A 169 -6.30 20.47 29.41
CA ILE A 169 -6.64 19.29 28.62
C ILE A 169 -7.77 19.69 27.68
N THR A 170 -7.41 19.96 26.42
CA THR A 170 -8.37 20.34 25.38
C THR A 170 -9.30 19.16 25.11
N VAL A 171 -10.57 19.29 25.50
CA VAL A 171 -11.66 18.39 25.13
C VAL A 171 -11.68 18.27 23.60
N PRO A 172 -11.73 17.06 23.01
CA PRO A 172 -11.65 16.92 21.56
C PRO A 172 -12.87 17.60 20.91
N ALA A 173 -12.59 18.65 20.13
CA ALA A 173 -13.59 19.39 19.38
C ALA A 173 -14.46 18.43 18.53
N LYS A 174 -15.77 18.59 18.67
CA LYS A 174 -16.80 17.86 17.92
C LYS A 174 -16.62 18.16 16.44
N ARG A 175 -15.99 17.22 15.69
CA ARG A 175 -15.74 17.37 14.25
C ARG A 175 -17.04 17.67 13.52
N ALA A 176 -17.14 18.86 12.93
CA ALA A 176 -18.27 19.25 12.10
C ALA A 176 -18.41 18.26 10.93
N THR A 177 -19.64 17.83 10.65
CA THR A 177 -19.96 17.04 9.46
C THR A 177 -19.57 17.85 8.22
N PRO A 178 -18.82 17.29 7.26
CA PRO A 178 -18.40 18.01 6.06
C PRO A 178 -19.64 18.49 5.29
N GLU A 179 -19.67 19.79 5.00
CA GLU A 179 -20.83 20.51 4.43
C GLU A 179 -21.29 19.95 3.07
N GLY A 180 -20.41 19.28 2.33
CA GLY A 180 -20.74 18.63 1.04
C GLY A 180 -21.52 17.31 1.14
N SER A 181 -21.68 16.71 2.31
CA SER A 181 -22.31 15.37 2.44
C SER A 181 -23.81 15.35 2.17
N ARG A 182 -24.51 16.47 2.35
CA ARG A 182 -25.99 16.55 2.19
C ARG A 182 -26.43 16.33 0.76
N GLY A 183 -25.69 16.85 -0.22
CA GLY A 183 -25.98 16.66 -1.64
C GLY A 183 -25.96 15.18 -2.04
N PHE A 184 -24.98 14.43 -1.54
CA PHE A 184 -24.90 12.99 -1.81
C PHE A 184 -26.06 12.19 -1.21
N TYR A 185 -26.52 12.53 0.00
CA TYR A 185 -27.73 11.90 0.57
C TYR A 185 -28.98 12.22 -0.25
N LEU A 186 -29.11 13.45 -0.75
CA LEU A 186 -30.24 13.85 -1.60
C LEU A 186 -30.26 13.05 -2.91
N VAL A 187 -29.12 12.97 -3.61
CA VAL A 187 -29.05 12.20 -4.87
C VAL A 187 -29.29 10.72 -4.60
N ALA A 188 -28.71 10.16 -3.52
CA ALA A 188 -28.98 8.77 -3.14
C ALA A 188 -30.47 8.50 -2.91
N PHE A 189 -31.17 9.41 -2.23
CA PHE A 189 -32.61 9.31 -2.03
C PHE A 189 -33.39 9.39 -3.35
N MET A 190 -33.05 10.31 -4.25
CA MET A 190 -33.71 10.44 -5.55
C MET A 190 -33.49 9.19 -6.43
N SER A 191 -32.30 8.60 -6.37
CA SER A 191 -32.02 7.32 -7.02
C SER A 191 -32.85 6.16 -6.44
N LEU A 192 -33.13 6.15 -5.13
CA LEU A 192 -34.05 5.18 -4.53
C LEU A 192 -35.46 5.34 -5.11
N LEU A 193 -35.94 6.56 -5.39
CA LEU A 193 -37.24 6.78 -6.06
C LEU A 193 -37.33 6.12 -7.44
N VAL A 194 -36.25 6.13 -8.22
CA VAL A 194 -36.18 5.42 -9.50
C VAL A 194 -36.21 3.89 -9.31
N SER A 195 -35.57 3.40 -8.26
CA SER A 195 -35.65 1.98 -7.85
C SER A 195 -37.06 1.58 -7.42
N VAL A 196 -37.76 2.46 -6.68
CA VAL A 196 -39.17 2.29 -6.28
C VAL A 196 -40.06 2.15 -7.51
N ASP A 197 -39.98 3.09 -8.46
CA ASP A 197 -40.79 3.03 -9.69
C ASP A 197 -40.56 1.71 -10.45
N THR A 198 -39.29 1.33 -10.60
CA THR A 198 -38.91 0.13 -11.35
C THR A 198 -39.44 -1.13 -10.68
N SER A 199 -39.30 -1.25 -9.36
CA SER A 199 -39.77 -2.41 -8.62
C SER A 199 -41.29 -2.49 -8.53
N TRP A 200 -41.96 -1.35 -8.32
CA TRP A 200 -43.41 -1.26 -8.32
C TRP A 200 -44.02 -1.77 -9.63
N ARG A 201 -43.47 -1.30 -10.77
CA ARG A 201 -43.91 -1.71 -12.10
C ARG A 201 -43.58 -3.17 -12.39
N PHE A 202 -42.39 -3.63 -12.03
CA PHE A 202 -42.00 -5.04 -12.21
C PHE A 202 -42.92 -6.00 -11.46
N PHE A 203 -43.22 -5.74 -10.17
CA PHE A 203 -44.11 -6.60 -9.40
C PHE A 203 -45.53 -6.65 -9.97
N GLY A 204 -45.99 -5.55 -10.56
CA GLY A 204 -47.29 -5.50 -11.19
C GLY A 204 -47.36 -6.14 -12.58
N GLU A 205 -46.46 -5.73 -13.47
CA GLU A 205 -46.49 -6.08 -14.88
C GLU A 205 -45.89 -7.48 -15.13
N LYS A 206 -44.89 -7.92 -14.35
CA LYS A 206 -44.17 -9.19 -14.58
C LYS A 206 -44.53 -10.29 -13.60
N LEU A 207 -44.71 -9.98 -12.31
CA LEU A 207 -45.10 -10.98 -11.31
C LEU A 207 -46.62 -11.12 -11.15
N GLY A 208 -47.41 -10.23 -11.74
CA GLY A 208 -48.88 -10.31 -11.70
C GLY A 208 -49.48 -10.07 -10.32
N ILE A 209 -48.71 -9.53 -9.37
CA ILE A 209 -49.20 -9.20 -8.03
C ILE A 209 -50.10 -7.99 -8.19
N THR A 210 -51.41 -8.07 -7.97
CA THR A 210 -52.34 -6.93 -8.18
C THR A 210 -52.64 -6.14 -6.91
N ASN A 211 -52.42 -6.74 -5.74
CA ASN A 211 -52.67 -6.10 -4.45
C ASN A 211 -51.63 -5.02 -4.15
N VAL A 212 -52.10 -3.79 -3.90
CA VAL A 212 -51.28 -2.60 -3.59
C VAL A 212 -50.45 -2.80 -2.32
N TYR A 213 -51.02 -3.44 -1.29
CA TYR A 213 -50.33 -3.67 -0.02
C TYR A 213 -49.21 -4.70 -0.16
N GLU A 214 -49.44 -5.74 -0.96
CA GLU A 214 -48.44 -6.79 -1.22
C GLU A 214 -47.26 -6.23 -2.03
N ARG A 215 -47.54 -5.46 -3.09
CA ARG A 215 -46.50 -4.73 -3.85
C ARG A 215 -45.71 -3.79 -2.94
N GLY A 216 -46.41 -3.02 -2.10
CA GLY A 216 -45.81 -2.08 -1.17
C GLY A 216 -44.87 -2.76 -0.18
N ALA A 217 -45.28 -3.91 0.36
CA ALA A 217 -44.45 -4.70 1.28
C ALA A 217 -43.19 -5.24 0.62
N MET A 218 -43.29 -5.84 -0.57
CA MET A 218 -42.13 -6.40 -1.28
C MET A 218 -41.10 -5.33 -1.65
N PHE A 219 -41.57 -4.19 -2.15
CA PHE A 219 -40.72 -3.05 -2.44
C PHE A 219 -40.02 -2.54 -1.18
N ALA A 220 -40.77 -2.36 -0.08
CA ALA A 220 -40.22 -1.87 1.18
C ALA A 220 -39.11 -2.79 1.72
N VAL A 221 -39.26 -4.12 1.58
CA VAL A 221 -38.22 -5.09 1.99
C VAL A 221 -36.90 -4.83 1.26
N VAL A 222 -36.94 -4.61 -0.06
CA VAL A 222 -35.72 -4.38 -0.87
C VAL A 222 -35.03 -3.07 -0.47
N GLU A 223 -35.78 -1.97 -0.38
CA GLU A 223 -35.19 -0.67 -0.07
C GLU A 223 -34.68 -0.57 1.37
N VAL A 224 -35.46 -1.09 2.33
CA VAL A 224 -35.02 -1.13 3.73
C VAL A 224 -33.77 -2.00 3.86
N ALA A 225 -33.65 -3.09 3.10
CA ALA A 225 -32.44 -3.90 3.07
C ALA A 225 -31.23 -3.14 2.50
N LEU A 226 -31.41 -2.35 1.42
CA LEU A 226 -30.35 -1.51 0.85
C LEU A 226 -29.89 -0.45 1.86
N ILE A 227 -30.83 0.25 2.51
CA ILE A 227 -30.55 1.24 3.55
C ILE A 227 -29.82 0.60 4.73
N ALA A 228 -30.31 -0.55 5.21
CA ALA A 228 -29.69 -1.32 6.29
C ALA A 228 -28.27 -1.77 5.94
N CYS A 229 -28.01 -2.19 4.70
CA CYS A 229 -26.67 -2.50 4.21
C CYS A 229 -25.75 -1.27 4.27
N GLY A 230 -26.24 -0.09 3.90
CA GLY A 230 -25.51 1.18 4.03
C GLY A 230 -25.11 1.47 5.49
N PHE A 231 -26.06 1.34 6.42
CA PHE A 231 -25.79 1.52 7.86
C PHE A 231 -24.83 0.46 8.42
N ALA A 232 -25.00 -0.80 8.03
CA ALA A 232 -24.14 -1.89 8.46
C ALA A 232 -22.69 -1.69 7.99
N MET A 233 -22.48 -1.23 6.75
CA MET A 233 -21.15 -0.86 6.27
C MET A 233 -20.55 0.29 7.08
N ARG A 234 -21.35 1.34 7.36
CA ARG A 234 -20.92 2.48 8.19
C ARG A 234 -20.52 2.05 9.59
N ALA A 235 -21.28 1.14 10.21
CA ALA A 235 -20.99 0.58 11.51
C ALA A 235 -19.71 -0.27 11.47
N GLY A 236 -19.56 -1.15 10.47
CA GLY A 236 -18.38 -2.02 10.30
C GLY A 236 -17.06 -1.25 10.12
N ILE A 237 -17.10 -0.09 9.46
CA ILE A 237 -15.93 0.79 9.32
C ILE A 237 -15.56 1.48 10.64
N ARG A 238 -16.56 1.77 11.49
CA ARG A 238 -16.32 2.33 12.83
C ARG A 238 -15.89 1.28 13.85
N SER A 239 -16.14 0.00 13.57
CA SER A 239 -15.68 -1.09 14.41
C SER A 239 -14.14 -1.17 14.43
N PRO A 240 -13.52 -1.70 15.51
CA PRO A 240 -12.06 -1.79 15.67
C PRO A 240 -11.34 -2.49 14.51
N HIS A 241 -12.03 -3.37 13.79
CA HIS A 241 -11.50 -4.12 12.66
C HIS A 241 -11.54 -3.37 11.32
N GLY A 242 -12.25 -2.23 11.22
CA GLY A 242 -12.25 -1.34 10.06
C GLY A 242 -12.75 -1.95 8.73
N LYS A 243 -13.58 -3.00 8.79
CA LYS A 243 -14.03 -3.74 7.59
C LYS A 243 -15.53 -3.50 7.35
N PRO A 244 -15.95 -3.16 6.13
CA PRO A 244 -17.38 -2.99 5.79
C PRO A 244 -18.20 -4.29 5.86
N GLY A 245 -17.57 -5.44 6.14
CA GLY A 245 -18.25 -6.72 6.38
C GLY A 245 -18.93 -7.30 5.13
N PRO A 246 -19.73 -8.39 5.30
CA PRO A 246 -20.48 -9.02 4.21
C PRO A 246 -21.59 -8.12 3.64
N ALA A 247 -21.97 -7.06 4.34
CA ALA A 247 -23.00 -6.10 3.89
C ALA A 247 -22.69 -5.51 2.51
N ARG A 248 -21.41 -5.35 2.15
CA ARG A 248 -21.02 -4.90 0.80
C ARG A 248 -21.44 -5.89 -0.28
N LEU A 249 -21.27 -7.20 -0.05
CA LEU A 249 -21.65 -8.22 -1.02
C LEU A 249 -23.17 -8.29 -1.18
N ILE A 250 -23.89 -8.23 -0.06
CA ILE A 250 -25.36 -8.21 -0.05
C ILE A 250 -25.89 -6.99 -0.81
N LEU A 251 -25.30 -5.81 -0.59
CA LEU A 251 -25.67 -4.59 -1.30
C LEU A 251 -25.51 -4.73 -2.82
N TRP A 252 -24.38 -5.29 -3.29
CA TRP A 252 -24.18 -5.52 -4.73
C TRP A 252 -25.10 -6.60 -5.30
N ALA A 253 -25.42 -7.63 -4.53
CA ALA A 253 -26.39 -8.64 -4.94
C ALA A 253 -27.80 -8.04 -5.09
N LEU A 254 -28.23 -7.18 -4.15
CA LEU A 254 -29.49 -6.45 -4.24
C LEU A 254 -29.50 -5.49 -5.43
N CYS A 255 -28.41 -4.76 -5.68
CA CYS A 255 -28.28 -3.93 -6.89
C CYS A 255 -28.37 -4.74 -8.19
N ALA A 256 -27.78 -5.94 -8.23
CA ALA A 256 -27.85 -6.81 -9.39
C ALA A 256 -29.29 -7.32 -9.61
N ALA A 257 -30.01 -7.66 -8.54
CA ALA A 257 -31.42 -8.04 -8.59
C ALA A 257 -32.30 -6.89 -9.11
N SER A 258 -32.13 -5.67 -8.58
CA SER A 258 -32.81 -4.47 -9.10
C SER A 258 -32.45 -4.18 -10.56
N GLY A 259 -31.18 -4.44 -10.94
CA GLY A 259 -30.71 -4.33 -12.31
C GLY A 259 -31.42 -5.29 -13.26
N TYR A 260 -31.55 -6.55 -12.86
CA TYR A 260 -32.31 -7.56 -13.60
C TYR A 260 -33.77 -7.13 -13.82
N MET A 261 -34.44 -6.64 -12.77
CA MET A 261 -35.82 -6.16 -12.87
C MET A 261 -35.95 -5.01 -13.88
N ALA A 262 -34.99 -4.08 -13.90
CA ALA A 262 -34.98 -2.98 -14.87
C ALA A 262 -34.82 -3.47 -16.32
N PHE A 263 -33.90 -4.42 -16.56
CA PHE A 263 -33.68 -5.00 -17.88
C PHE A 263 -34.88 -5.79 -18.38
N ASP A 264 -35.50 -6.60 -17.52
CA ASP A 264 -36.66 -7.40 -17.90
C ASP A 264 -37.90 -6.52 -18.17
N LEU A 265 -38.08 -5.43 -17.40
CA LEU A 265 -39.21 -4.52 -17.56
C LEU A 265 -39.07 -3.63 -18.80
N ALA A 266 -37.90 -3.02 -19.00
CA ALA A 266 -37.74 -1.93 -19.97
C ALA A 266 -36.97 -2.33 -21.24
N GLY A 267 -36.24 -3.45 -21.21
CA GLY A 267 -35.32 -3.87 -22.27
C GLY A 267 -33.92 -3.28 -22.08
N PRO A 268 -32.99 -3.51 -23.03
CA PRO A 268 -31.56 -3.25 -22.84
C PRO A 268 -31.20 -1.77 -22.65
N VAL A 269 -31.75 -0.87 -23.46
CA VAL A 269 -31.34 0.55 -23.47
C VAL A 269 -31.93 1.32 -22.27
N SER A 270 -33.25 1.27 -22.14
CA SER A 270 -34.00 1.91 -21.06
C SER A 270 -33.77 1.22 -19.71
N GLY A 271 -33.59 -0.11 -19.70
CA GLY A 271 -33.20 -0.86 -18.52
C GLY A 271 -31.84 -0.40 -18.01
N LEU A 272 -30.84 -0.27 -18.89
CA LEU A 272 -29.52 0.25 -18.51
C LEU A 272 -29.62 1.65 -17.89
N ALA A 273 -30.40 2.56 -18.49
CA ALA A 273 -30.61 3.90 -17.94
C ALA A 273 -31.25 3.87 -16.54
N ARG A 274 -32.20 2.96 -16.30
CA ARG A 274 -32.81 2.76 -14.97
C ARG A 274 -31.82 2.16 -13.96
N VAL A 275 -30.98 1.21 -14.39
CA VAL A 275 -29.92 0.64 -13.52
C VAL A 275 -28.91 1.70 -13.11
N THR A 276 -28.46 2.52 -14.07
CA THR A 276 -27.46 3.55 -13.81
C THR A 276 -28.02 4.65 -12.92
N LEU A 277 -29.19 5.22 -13.24
CA LEU A 277 -29.81 6.32 -12.48
C LEU A 277 -30.43 5.87 -11.15
N GLY A 278 -30.84 4.61 -11.04
CA GLY A 278 -31.42 4.01 -9.84
C GLY A 278 -30.38 3.36 -8.95
N PRO A 279 -30.31 2.01 -8.91
CA PRO A 279 -29.54 1.28 -7.89
C PRO A 279 -28.04 1.59 -7.90
N VAL A 280 -27.41 1.78 -9.06
CA VAL A 280 -25.96 2.03 -9.14
C VAL A 280 -25.63 3.43 -8.62
N LEU A 281 -26.26 4.47 -9.17
CA LEU A 281 -26.05 5.85 -8.69
C LEU A 281 -26.41 5.98 -7.21
N GLY A 282 -27.52 5.37 -6.77
CA GLY A 282 -27.95 5.36 -5.37
C GLY A 282 -26.89 4.77 -4.44
N VAL A 283 -26.34 3.60 -4.77
CA VAL A 283 -25.28 2.96 -3.97
C VAL A 283 -23.98 3.77 -3.97
N VAL A 284 -23.56 4.31 -5.11
CA VAL A 284 -22.35 5.13 -5.21
C VAL A 284 -22.50 6.41 -4.39
N MET A 285 -23.62 7.12 -4.53
CA MET A 285 -23.89 8.36 -3.80
C MET A 285 -24.03 8.10 -2.31
N LEU A 286 -24.71 7.02 -1.91
CA LEU A 286 -24.77 6.61 -0.50
C LEU A 286 -23.38 6.26 0.05
N HIS A 287 -22.54 5.59 -0.75
CA HIS A 287 -21.16 5.26 -0.37
C HIS A 287 -20.33 6.52 -0.11
N LEU A 288 -20.42 7.52 -1.00
CA LEU A 288 -19.77 8.83 -0.85
C LEU A 288 -20.33 9.61 0.34
N ALA A 289 -21.66 9.64 0.51
CA ALA A 289 -22.35 10.32 1.60
C ALA A 289 -21.96 9.77 2.98
N LEU A 290 -21.73 8.46 3.06
CA LEU A 290 -21.26 7.78 4.26
C LEU A 290 -19.76 8.00 4.51
N GLY A 291 -19.03 8.55 3.54
CA GLY A 291 -17.59 8.83 3.62
C GLY A 291 -16.78 7.58 3.91
N ILE A 292 -17.13 6.47 3.24
CA ILE A 292 -16.45 5.18 3.40
C ILE A 292 -15.03 5.25 2.83
N GLU A 293 -14.85 5.99 1.74
CA GLU A 293 -13.60 6.10 0.99
C GLU A 293 -12.50 6.85 1.75
N LEU A 294 -12.82 7.99 2.38
CA LEU A 294 -11.90 8.78 3.21
C LEU A 294 -11.41 8.05 4.48
N ARG A 295 -12.12 7.00 4.91
CA ARG A 295 -11.79 6.25 6.14
C ARG A 295 -11.08 4.93 5.88
N HIS A 296 -10.93 4.51 4.62
CA HIS A 296 -10.31 3.24 4.27
C HIS A 296 -8.81 3.35 3.92
N SER A 297 -8.13 4.44 4.27
CA SER A 297 -6.68 4.62 4.04
C SER A 297 -5.76 3.70 4.86
N ARG A 298 -6.30 2.67 5.53
CA ARG A 298 -5.48 1.61 6.15
C ARG A 298 -5.38 0.44 5.19
N THR A 299 -4.21 0.31 4.58
CA THR A 299 -3.80 -0.79 3.71
C THR A 299 -3.91 -2.15 4.42
N SER A 300 -5.08 -2.78 4.35
CA SER A 300 -5.20 -4.19 4.70
C SER A 300 -4.98 -5.03 3.46
N VAL A 301 -3.83 -5.72 3.40
CA VAL A 301 -3.54 -6.77 2.42
C VAL A 301 -4.43 -7.97 2.76
N SER A 302 -5.65 -7.99 2.21
CA SER A 302 -6.54 -9.14 2.33
C SER A 302 -6.21 -10.19 1.26
N THR A 303 -6.44 -11.47 1.55
CA THR A 303 -6.31 -12.57 0.58
C THR A 303 -7.14 -12.31 -0.67
N TRP A 304 -8.29 -11.65 -0.51
CA TRP A 304 -9.14 -11.23 -1.62
C TRP A 304 -8.49 -10.13 -2.47
N ALA A 305 -7.73 -9.21 -1.87
CA ALA A 305 -6.96 -8.22 -2.61
C ALA A 305 -5.85 -8.86 -3.46
N ARG A 306 -5.25 -9.97 -3.01
CA ARG A 306 -4.30 -10.76 -3.82
C ARG A 306 -5.01 -11.47 -4.96
N VAL A 307 -6.14 -12.12 -4.69
CA VAL A 307 -6.95 -12.80 -5.72
C VAL A 307 -7.50 -11.81 -6.74
N SER A 308 -7.97 -10.63 -6.33
CA SER A 308 -8.44 -9.60 -7.24
C SER A 308 -7.31 -8.99 -8.05
N ARG A 309 -6.10 -8.90 -7.49
CA ARG A 309 -4.92 -8.42 -8.20
C ARG A 309 -4.50 -9.43 -9.26
N GLU A 310 -4.46 -10.71 -8.90
CA GLU A 310 -4.21 -11.83 -9.82
C GLU A 310 -5.28 -11.93 -10.93
N LEU A 311 -6.55 -11.76 -10.57
CA LEU A 311 -7.66 -11.81 -11.53
C LEU A 311 -7.69 -10.56 -12.42
N LYS A 312 -7.41 -9.38 -11.86
CA LYS A 312 -7.25 -8.12 -12.60
C LYS A 312 -6.06 -8.22 -13.54
N GLU A 313 -4.93 -8.76 -13.11
CA GLU A 313 -3.76 -9.00 -13.96
C GLU A 313 -4.06 -10.01 -15.08
N ARG A 314 -4.83 -11.07 -14.80
CA ARG A 314 -5.29 -12.01 -15.85
C ARG A 314 -6.32 -11.41 -16.80
N CYS A 315 -7.17 -10.49 -16.32
CA CYS A 315 -8.17 -9.81 -17.15
C CYS A 315 -7.53 -8.69 -17.99
N LEU A 316 -6.64 -7.90 -17.41
CA LEU A 316 -5.85 -6.88 -18.11
C LEU A 316 -4.84 -7.49 -19.08
N SER A 317 -4.27 -8.66 -18.77
CA SER A 317 -3.48 -9.46 -19.71
C SER A 317 -4.29 -9.97 -20.91
N ARG A 318 -5.61 -10.09 -20.79
CA ARG A 318 -6.51 -10.44 -21.89
C ARG A 318 -7.03 -9.22 -22.64
N LEU A 319 -7.08 -8.06 -21.98
CA LEU A 319 -7.56 -6.79 -22.54
C LEU A 319 -6.43 -5.93 -23.12
N GLY A 320 -5.16 -6.32 -23.00
CA GLY A 320 -4.02 -5.68 -23.66
C GLY A 320 -3.70 -4.26 -23.18
N LEU A 321 -4.17 -3.87 -21.98
CA LEU A 321 -4.10 -2.51 -21.46
C LEU A 321 -3.33 -2.38 -20.13
N GLY A 322 -2.51 -3.38 -19.78
CA GLY A 322 -1.43 -3.16 -18.83
C GLY A 322 -0.25 -2.58 -19.59
N ASP A 323 0.46 -1.60 -19.01
CA ASP A 323 1.71 -1.04 -19.52
C ASP A 323 2.82 -2.12 -19.47
N ASP A 324 2.64 -3.10 -20.36
CA ASP A 324 3.17 -4.46 -20.33
C ASP A 324 3.88 -4.77 -21.68
N GLU A 325 4.00 -3.80 -22.58
CA GLU A 325 4.69 -3.99 -23.86
C GLU A 325 6.14 -4.45 -23.62
N ARG A 326 6.87 -3.85 -22.66
CA ARG A 326 8.25 -4.24 -22.36
C ARG A 326 8.36 -5.58 -21.62
N ASP A 327 7.45 -5.86 -20.68
CA ASP A 327 7.50 -7.09 -19.86
C ASP A 327 6.85 -8.30 -20.55
N ALA A 328 5.81 -8.10 -21.36
CA ALA A 328 5.22 -9.15 -22.19
C ALA A 328 6.15 -9.54 -23.34
N LEU A 329 6.85 -8.58 -23.98
CA LEU A 329 7.88 -8.90 -24.97
C LEU A 329 9.06 -9.63 -24.32
N ALA A 330 9.50 -9.22 -23.13
CA ALA A 330 10.53 -9.95 -22.39
C ALA A 330 10.08 -11.38 -22.06
N ARG A 331 8.86 -11.58 -21.56
CA ARG A 331 8.30 -12.90 -21.25
C ARG A 331 8.10 -13.78 -22.48
N THR A 332 7.70 -13.23 -23.62
CA THR A 332 7.53 -13.99 -24.86
C THR A 332 8.87 -14.43 -25.44
N ARG A 333 9.88 -13.56 -25.41
CA ARG A 333 11.27 -13.89 -25.78
C ARG A 333 11.88 -14.94 -24.85
N ASP A 334 11.64 -14.84 -23.54
CA ASP A 334 12.12 -15.80 -22.55
C ASP A 334 11.51 -17.20 -22.76
N ARG A 335 10.19 -17.28 -23.00
CA ARG A 335 9.52 -18.55 -23.36
C ARG A 335 10.01 -19.10 -24.70
N ALA A 336 10.33 -18.24 -25.65
CA ALA A 336 10.90 -18.65 -26.92
C ALA A 336 12.32 -19.21 -26.76
N ALA A 337 13.16 -18.59 -25.94
CA ALA A 337 14.50 -19.07 -25.61
C ALA A 337 14.45 -20.45 -24.94
N ARG A 338 13.60 -20.66 -23.92
CA ARG A 338 13.41 -21.98 -23.31
C ARG A 338 12.94 -23.05 -24.29
N ARG A 339 11.99 -22.70 -25.17
CA ARG A 339 11.52 -23.63 -26.23
C ARG A 339 12.63 -23.96 -27.22
N ALA A 340 13.47 -22.99 -27.59
CA ALA A 340 14.62 -23.22 -28.45
C ALA A 340 15.64 -24.17 -27.78
N ALA A 341 15.96 -23.99 -26.49
CA ALA A 341 16.84 -24.89 -25.74
C ALA A 341 16.32 -26.34 -25.72
N HIS A 342 15.03 -26.55 -25.44
CA HIS A 342 14.43 -27.89 -25.47
C HIS A 342 14.40 -28.50 -26.89
N LEU A 343 14.07 -27.71 -27.91
CA LEU A 343 14.08 -28.16 -29.31
C LEU A 343 15.50 -28.46 -29.83
N ALA A 344 16.52 -27.80 -29.26
CA ALA A 344 17.92 -28.10 -29.56
C ALA A 344 18.30 -29.50 -29.05
N ARG A 345 17.81 -29.95 -27.89
CA ARG A 345 18.03 -31.32 -27.37
C ARG A 345 17.09 -32.37 -27.99
N ALA A 346 15.95 -31.98 -28.55
CA ALA A 346 14.95 -32.92 -29.05
C ALA A 346 15.52 -33.90 -30.10
N SER A 347 15.10 -35.17 -30.01
CA SER A 347 15.53 -36.25 -30.90
C SER A 347 15.22 -35.94 -32.37
N TRP A 348 16.05 -36.47 -33.28
CA TRP A 348 15.92 -36.35 -34.74
C TRP A 348 14.54 -36.80 -35.26
N ILE A 349 13.85 -37.67 -34.52
CA ILE A 349 12.51 -38.19 -34.86
C ILE A 349 11.40 -37.12 -34.75
N THR A 350 11.67 -35.96 -34.13
CA THR A 350 10.68 -34.91 -33.93
C THR A 350 10.34 -34.19 -35.24
N PRO A 351 9.09 -34.23 -35.74
CA PRO A 351 8.73 -33.60 -37.00
C PRO A 351 8.84 -32.08 -36.93
N PHE A 352 9.30 -31.45 -38.02
CA PHE A 352 9.50 -30.00 -38.16
C PHE A 352 10.42 -29.37 -37.11
N ARG A 353 11.31 -30.15 -36.46
CA ARG A 353 12.24 -29.65 -35.43
C ARG A 353 13.03 -28.43 -35.91
N LYS A 354 13.65 -28.51 -37.09
CA LYS A 354 14.46 -27.41 -37.65
C LYS A 354 13.65 -26.12 -37.82
N ALA A 355 12.46 -26.21 -38.42
CA ALA A 355 11.57 -25.06 -38.62
C ALA A 355 11.03 -24.48 -37.30
N ARG A 356 10.71 -25.34 -36.32
CA ARG A 356 10.25 -24.91 -34.99
C ARG A 356 11.36 -24.28 -34.16
N LEU A 357 12.59 -24.82 -34.26
CA LEU A 357 13.77 -24.27 -33.61
C LEU A 357 14.13 -22.91 -34.21
N ASP A 358 14.18 -22.81 -35.53
CA ASP A 358 14.45 -21.56 -36.24
C ASP A 358 13.39 -20.49 -35.90
N ARG A 359 12.10 -20.84 -35.90
CA ARG A 359 11.02 -19.95 -35.44
C ARG A 359 11.22 -19.51 -33.98
N ALA A 360 11.58 -20.44 -33.10
CA ALA A 360 11.82 -20.14 -31.69
C ALA A 360 13.01 -19.18 -31.51
N LEU A 361 14.13 -19.43 -32.20
CA LEU A 361 15.32 -18.57 -32.18
C LEU A 361 15.04 -17.16 -32.68
N ARG A 362 14.30 -17.03 -33.80
CA ARG A 362 13.87 -15.73 -34.33
C ARG A 362 12.95 -15.01 -33.35
N SER A 363 11.98 -15.71 -32.76
CA SER A 363 11.05 -15.11 -31.79
C SER A 363 11.71 -14.72 -30.45
N ALA A 364 12.83 -15.34 -30.10
CA ALA A 364 13.65 -14.96 -28.95
C ALA A 364 14.62 -13.80 -29.24
N ASN A 365 14.80 -13.45 -30.51
CA ASN A 365 15.74 -12.42 -31.01
C ASN A 365 17.19 -12.64 -30.58
N VAL A 366 17.62 -13.91 -30.44
CA VAL A 366 18.94 -14.29 -29.89
C VAL A 366 20.12 -13.84 -30.78
N ALA A 367 19.87 -13.61 -32.07
CA ALA A 367 20.88 -13.10 -32.99
C ALA A 367 21.29 -11.66 -32.66
N HIS A 368 20.35 -10.82 -32.20
CA HIS A 368 20.56 -9.38 -32.02
C HIS A 368 20.59 -8.93 -30.55
N ASP A 369 20.30 -9.83 -29.60
CA ASP A 369 20.24 -9.52 -28.16
C ASP A 369 21.16 -10.47 -27.36
N GLU A 370 22.26 -9.93 -26.83
CA GLU A 370 23.27 -10.67 -26.07
C GLU A 370 22.72 -11.22 -24.74
N ARG A 371 21.77 -10.52 -24.12
CA ARG A 371 21.13 -10.98 -22.88
C ARG A 371 20.24 -12.19 -23.15
N MET A 372 19.55 -12.24 -24.28
CA MET A 372 18.76 -13.40 -24.67
C MET A 372 19.63 -14.57 -25.12
N ARG A 373 20.79 -14.29 -25.74
CA ARG A 373 21.78 -15.32 -26.09
C ARG A 373 22.37 -16.00 -24.86
N SER A 374 22.85 -15.22 -23.89
CA SER A 374 23.39 -15.75 -22.63
C SER A 374 22.35 -16.59 -21.87
N ARG A 375 21.09 -16.14 -21.82
CA ARG A 375 19.98 -16.92 -21.24
C ARG A 375 19.71 -18.22 -21.99
N LEU A 376 19.65 -18.18 -23.33
CA LEU A 376 19.46 -19.39 -24.13
C LEU A 376 20.56 -20.41 -23.84
N MET A 377 21.82 -19.97 -23.77
CA MET A 377 22.96 -20.85 -23.49
C MET A 377 22.90 -21.42 -22.07
N ALA A 378 22.50 -20.62 -21.08
CA ALA A 378 22.30 -21.09 -19.71
C ALA A 378 21.18 -22.13 -19.61
N GLU A 379 20.05 -21.91 -20.28
CA GLU A 379 18.93 -22.86 -20.35
C GLU A 379 19.33 -24.13 -21.11
N LEU A 380 20.12 -24.01 -22.18
CA LEU A 380 20.65 -25.15 -22.91
C LEU A 380 21.60 -25.98 -22.04
N ALA A 381 22.50 -25.35 -21.30
CA ALA A 381 23.39 -26.01 -20.36
C ALA A 381 22.57 -26.74 -19.28
N ALA A 382 21.59 -26.08 -18.67
CA ALA A 382 20.72 -26.70 -17.68
C ALA A 382 19.97 -27.93 -18.23
N VAL A 383 19.46 -27.85 -19.47
CA VAL A 383 18.75 -28.95 -20.13
C VAL A 383 19.68 -30.09 -20.57
N GLN A 384 20.93 -29.79 -20.92
CA GLN A 384 21.95 -30.80 -21.25
C GLN A 384 22.42 -31.56 -20.00
N HIS A 385 22.67 -30.86 -18.90
CA HIS A 385 23.15 -31.45 -17.64
C HIS A 385 22.01 -31.94 -16.72
N ALA A 386 20.75 -31.91 -17.19
CA ALA A 386 19.60 -32.36 -16.40
C ALA A 386 19.70 -33.84 -15.97
N ASP A 387 20.29 -34.69 -16.80
CA ASP A 387 20.48 -36.11 -16.47
C ASP A 387 21.60 -36.34 -15.45
N GLU A 388 22.55 -35.41 -15.32
CA GLU A 388 23.59 -35.42 -14.30
C GLU A 388 23.03 -35.03 -12.94
N LEU A 389 22.09 -34.06 -12.89
CA LEU A 389 21.37 -33.72 -11.66
C LEU A 389 20.62 -34.91 -11.06
N ARG A 390 20.13 -35.82 -11.90
CA ARG A 390 19.47 -37.07 -11.44
C ARG A 390 20.46 -38.06 -10.82
N ARG A 391 21.73 -37.99 -11.18
CA ARG A 391 22.81 -38.87 -10.69
C ARG A 391 23.56 -38.30 -9.50
N LEU A 392 23.36 -37.01 -9.18
CA LEU A 392 23.89 -36.43 -7.97
C LEU A 392 23.18 -37.07 -6.77
N ASP A 393 23.96 -37.74 -5.93
CA ASP A 393 23.51 -38.25 -4.65
C ASP A 393 23.39 -37.06 -3.69
N LEU A 394 22.24 -36.40 -3.76
CA LEU A 394 21.90 -35.30 -2.86
C LEU A 394 21.48 -35.91 -1.52
N ALA A 395 22.26 -35.61 -0.48
CA ALA A 395 21.88 -35.97 0.89
C ALA A 395 20.47 -35.45 1.18
N SER A 396 19.58 -36.33 1.65
CA SER A 396 18.21 -35.95 1.96
C SER A 396 18.22 -34.88 3.06
N PRO A 397 17.56 -33.73 2.87
CA PRO A 397 17.47 -32.71 3.93
C PRO A 397 16.69 -33.20 5.17
N TRP A 398 16.10 -34.39 5.10
CA TRP A 398 15.34 -35.02 6.18
C TRP A 398 16.05 -36.22 6.82
N SER A 399 17.21 -36.66 6.32
CA SER A 399 17.93 -37.79 6.94
C SER A 399 18.62 -37.41 8.25
N ASP A 400 19.05 -36.15 8.40
CA ASP A 400 19.66 -35.64 9.63
C ASP A 400 18.64 -35.37 10.74
N SER A 401 17.40 -35.03 10.39
CA SER A 401 16.34 -34.79 11.39
C SER A 401 15.80 -36.08 11.98
N LEU A 402 15.69 -37.15 11.18
CA LEU A 402 15.20 -38.46 11.60
C LEU A 402 16.22 -39.21 12.48
N SER A 403 17.50 -39.11 12.13
CA SER A 403 18.60 -39.68 12.91
C SER A 403 18.82 -38.95 14.23
N ASN A 404 18.62 -37.62 14.28
CA ASN A 404 18.59 -36.87 15.54
C ASN A 404 17.36 -37.21 16.38
N ALA A 405 16.16 -37.31 15.79
CA ALA A 405 14.94 -37.69 16.52
C ALA A 405 15.04 -39.09 17.18
N LEU A 406 15.67 -40.06 16.50
CA LEU A 406 15.91 -41.39 17.05
C LEU A 406 16.95 -41.41 18.18
N LYS A 407 17.95 -40.51 18.18
CA LYS A 407 18.89 -40.36 19.30
C LYS A 407 18.20 -39.91 20.58
N TYR A 408 17.16 -39.08 20.48
CA TYR A 408 16.41 -38.59 21.64
C TYR A 408 15.38 -39.58 22.19
N LEU A 409 14.94 -40.56 21.39
CA LEU A 409 14.04 -41.63 21.82
C LEU A 409 14.75 -42.79 22.55
N LYS A 410 16.07 -42.85 22.49
CA LYS A 410 16.89 -43.93 23.09
C LYS A 410 17.57 -43.52 24.40
N ARG A 411 17.33 -42.30 24.87
CA ARG A 411 17.60 -41.83 26.24
C ARG A 411 16.29 -41.78 26.99
#